data_AF-A0A7Y1TR41-F1
#
_entry.id   AF-A0A7Y1TR41-F1
#
_cell.length_a   1.000
_cell.length_b   1.000
_cell.length_c   1.000
_cell.angle_alpha   90.00
_cell.angle_beta   90.00
_cell.angle_gamma   90.00
#
_symmetry.space_group_name_H-M   'P 1'
#
loop_
_entity.id
_entity.type
_entity.pdbx_description
1 polymer ?
#
loop_
_entity_poly.entity_id
_entity_poly.type
_entity_poly.pdbx_seq_one_letter_code
_entity_poly.pdbx_strand_id
1 'polypeptide(L)' 'GYVVTTVYANLRGWATLVPPIAIGGGIVAAFLIGAIAGLYPAVRAARMSPTEALRTG' A
#
# COMPACT_ATOMS: atom_id res chain seq x y z
N GLY A 1 -9.04 -9.38 2.33
CA GLY A 1 -9.35 -9.62 3.75
C GLY A 1 -10.84 -9.56 4.02
N TYR A 2 -11.45 -8.37 3.91
CA TYR A 2 -12.87 -8.13 4.20
C TYR A 2 -13.83 -9.22 3.71
N VAL A 3 -13.82 -9.56 2.40
CA VAL A 3 -14.71 -10.59 1.83
C VAL A 3 -14.55 -11.94 2.54
N VAL A 4 -13.31 -12.36 2.80
CA VAL A 4 -13.02 -13.61 3.52
C VAL A 4 -13.55 -13.54 4.95
N THR A 5 -13.35 -12.42 5.63
CA THR A 5 -13.86 -12.19 6.99
C THR A 5 -15.39 -12.26 7.03
N THR A 6 -16.07 -11.62 6.08
CA THR A 6 -17.54 -11.62 5.99
C THR A 6 -18.07 -13.02 5.71
N VAL A 7 -17.52 -13.74 4.74
CA VAL A 7 -17.93 -15.11 4.42
C VAL A 7 -17.73 -16.01 5.63
N TYR A 8 -16.56 -15.93 6.29
CA TYR A 8 -16.26 -16.75 7.45
C TYR A 8 -17.18 -16.45 8.64
N ALA A 9 -17.42 -15.17 8.93
CA ALA A 9 -18.33 -14.78 10.00
C ALA A 9 -19.75 -15.31 9.75
N ASN A 10 -20.25 -15.23 8.51
CA ASN A 10 -21.55 -15.79 8.13
C ASN A 10 -21.60 -17.31 8.30
N LEU A 11 -20.56 -18.04 7.86
CA LEU A 11 -20.47 -19.50 8.04
C LEU A 11 -20.47 -19.92 9.52
N ARG A 12 -19.99 -19.06 10.41
CA ARG A 12 -19.93 -19.30 11.87
C ARG A 12 -21.13 -18.72 12.62
N GLY A 13 -22.08 -18.08 11.94
CA GLY A 13 -23.22 -17.40 12.55
C GLY A 13 -22.85 -16.18 13.39
N TRP A 14 -21.68 -15.57 13.13
CA TRP A 14 -21.17 -14.42 13.86
C TRP A 14 -21.49 -13.11 13.14
N ALA A 15 -21.64 -12.03 13.91
CA ALA A 15 -21.76 -10.69 13.34
C ALA A 15 -20.44 -10.28 12.67
N THR A 16 -20.53 -9.75 11.45
CA THR A 16 -19.36 -9.19 10.76
C THR A 16 -19.09 -7.78 11.29
N LEU A 17 -18.13 -7.65 12.20
CA LEU A 17 -17.73 -6.39 12.81
C LEU A 17 -16.44 -5.85 12.18
N VAL A 18 -16.49 -5.46 10.90
CA VAL A 18 -15.37 -4.78 10.25
C VAL A 18 -15.71 -3.29 10.09
N PRO A 19 -14.99 -2.38 10.78
CA PRO A 19 -15.24 -0.95 10.66
C PRO A 19 -15.00 -0.46 9.21
N PRO A 20 -15.93 0.30 8.60
CA PRO A 20 -15.74 0.83 7.24
C PRO A 20 -14.47 1.69 7.10
N ILE A 21 -14.11 2.41 8.16
CA ILE A 21 -12.89 3.23 8.20
C ILE A 21 -11.62 2.39 8.08
N ALA A 22 -11.62 1.12 8.51
CA ALA A 22 -10.46 0.25 8.37
C ALA A 22 -10.18 -0.08 6.91
N ILE A 23 -11.23 -0.23 6.09
CA ILE A 23 -11.10 -0.48 4.65
C ILE A 23 -10.57 0.79 3.96
N GLY A 24 -11.23 1.93 4.19
CA GLY A 24 -10.82 3.20 3.59
C GLY A 24 -9.42 3.63 4.03
N GLY A 25 -9.14 3.54 5.34
CA GLY A 25 -7.84 3.85 5.93
C GLY A 25 -6.73 2.94 5.40
N GLY A 26 -7.00 1.65 5.22
CA GLY A 26 -6.05 0.70 4.63
C GLY A 26 -5.68 1.06 3.19
N ILE A 27 -6.67 1.45 2.36
CA ILE A 27 -6.43 1.88 0.97
C ILE A 27 -5.60 3.17 0.95
N VAL A 28 -5.99 4.17 1.74
CA VAL A 28 -5.26 5.45 1.83
C VAL A 28 -3.83 5.23 2.32
N ALA A 29 -3.64 4.42 3.36
CA ALA A 29 -2.33 4.10 3.89
C ALA A 29 -1.46 3.39 2.83
N ALA A 30 -2.00 2.37 2.15
CA ALA A 30 -1.28 1.65 1.11
C ALA A 30 -0.85 2.58 -0.04
N PHE A 31 -1.75 3.48 -0.47
CA PHE A 31 -1.44 4.47 -1.49
C PHE A 31 -0.33 5.42 -1.05
N LEU A 32 -0.42 5.99 0.15
CA LEU A 32 0.58 6.92 0.68
C LEU A 32 1.94 6.23 0.85
N ILE A 33 1.97 5.02 1.39
CA ILE A 33 3.20 4.24 1.56
C ILE A 33 3.83 3.95 0.20
N GLY A 34 3.05 3.45 -0.76
CA GLY A 34 3.53 3.17 -2.11
C GLY A 34 4.04 4.43 -2.82
N ALA A 35 3.34 5.55 -2.68
CA ALA A 35 3.74 6.84 -3.23
C ALA A 35 5.07 7.31 -2.64
N ILE A 36 5.25 7.27 -1.31
CA ILE A 36 6.49 7.66 -0.65
C ILE A 36 7.63 6.71 -1.06
N ALA A 37 7.39 5.40 -0.99
CA ALA A 37 8.39 4.38 -1.30
C ALA A 37 8.83 4.40 -2.76
N GLY A 38 7.96 4.79 -3.70
CA GLY A 38 8.29 4.93 -5.12
C GLY A 38 8.87 6.29 -5.48
N LEU A 39 8.31 7.38 -4.94
CA LEU A 39 8.72 8.74 -5.28
C LEU A 39 10.08 9.09 -4.68
N TYR A 40 10.37 8.68 -3.44
CA TYR A 40 11.65 8.98 -2.79
C TYR A 40 12.86 8.48 -3.61
N PRO A 41 12.96 7.18 -4.00
CA PRO A 41 14.08 6.72 -4.80
C PRO A 41 14.06 7.31 -6.22
N ALA A 42 12.89 7.57 -6.81
CA ALA A 42 12.79 8.19 -8.14
C ALA A 42 13.37 9.61 -8.17
N VAL A 43 13.02 10.43 -7.17
CA VAL A 43 13.58 11.79 -7.02
C VAL A 43 15.07 11.72 -6.73
N ARG A 44 15.51 10.77 -5.89
CA ARG A 44 16.93 10.55 -5.65
C ARG A 44 17.67 10.22 -6.95
N ALA A 45 17.11 9.35 -7.79
CA ALA A 45 17.71 8.98 -9.07
C ALA A 45 17.75 10.14 -10.07
N ALA A 46 16.68 10.94 -10.16
CA ALA A 46 16.63 12.12 -11.02
C ALA A 46 17.66 13.20 -10.64
N ARG A 47 18.15 13.19 -9.39
CA ARG A 47 19.19 14.11 -8.89
C ARG A 47 20.62 13.56 -9.03
N MET A 48 20.82 12.31 -9.45
CA MET A 48 22.16 11.77 -9.68
C MET A 48 22.80 12.39 -10.93
N SER A 49 24.12 12.62 -10.89
CA SER A 49 24.83 13.17 -12.04
C SER A 49 24.86 12.16 -13.21
N PRO A 50 24.81 12.60 -14.48
CA PRO A 50 24.77 11.69 -15.64
C PRO A 50 25.95 10.71 -15.71
N THR A 51 27.12 11.11 -15.18
CA THR A 51 28.32 10.27 -15.07
C THR A 51 28.20 9.16 -14.03
N GLU A 52 27.48 9.39 -12.93
CA GLU A 52 27.19 8.34 -11.94
C GLU A 52 26.10 7.38 -12.42
N ALA A 53 25.08 7.90 -13.12
CA ALA A 53 23.99 7.09 -13.68
C ALA A 53 24.50 6.04 -14.70
N LEU A 54 25.53 6.37 -15.48
CA LEU A 54 26.18 5.47 -16.45
C LEU A 54 27.07 4.40 -15.80
N ARG A 55 27.56 4.61 -14.57
CA ARG A 55 28.48 3.68 -13.91
C ARG A 55 27.78 2.50 -13.25
N THR A 56 26.48 2.64 -12.97
CA THR A 56 25.63 1.60 -12.36
C THR A 56 24.80 0.79 -13.35
N GLY A 57 24.92 1.06 -14.66
CA GLY A 57 24.26 0.31 -15.73
C GLY A 57 25.04 -0.94 -16.15
#